data_AF-A0A0J9BMI6-F1
#
_entry.id   AF-A0A0J9BMI6-F1
#
_cell.length_a   1.000
_cell.length_b   1.000
_cell.length_c   1.000
_cell.angle_alpha   90.00
_cell.angle_beta   90.00
_cell.angle_gamma   90.00
#
_symmetry.space_group_name_H-M   'P 1'
#
loop_
_entity.id
_entity.type
_entity.pdbx_description
1 polymer ?
#
loop_
_entity_poly.entity_id
_entity_poly.type
_entity_poly.pdbx_seq_one_letter_code
_entity_poly.pdbx_strand_id
1 'polypeptide(L)' 'MFKTGDTCYFLESSHRVVEGTIRSCAGGNYIVKYGQGKGIRLSGSRLYKTLEDAEAAMPRKTEARRRTPYDYM' A
#
# COMPACT_ATOMS: atom_id res chain seq x y z
N MET A 1 -15.30 -1.19 0.86
CA MET A 1 -15.13 -2.08 2.03
C MET A 1 -14.70 -3.44 1.56
N PHE A 2 -13.67 -4.00 2.17
CA PHE A 2 -13.21 -5.34 1.88
C PHE A 2 -13.81 -6.33 2.88
N LYS A 3 -14.14 -7.54 2.44
CA LYS A 3 -14.62 -8.60 3.32
C LYS A 3 -13.47 -9.52 3.73
N THR A 4 -13.67 -10.23 4.84
CA THR A 4 -12.78 -11.31 5.25
C THR A 4 -12.82 -12.43 4.21
N GLY A 5 -11.66 -12.79 3.67
CA GLY A 5 -11.49 -13.76 2.58
C GLY A 5 -11.22 -13.13 1.22
N ASP A 6 -11.43 -11.81 1.06
CA ASP A 6 -11.14 -11.14 -0.22
C ASP A 6 -9.63 -11.01 -0.46
N THR A 7 -9.25 -11.13 -1.74
CA THR A 7 -7.92 -10.79 -2.23
C THR A 7 -7.80 -9.27 -2.36
N CYS A 8 -6.68 -8.73 -1.90
CA CYS A 8 -6.36 -7.32 -1.94
C CYS A 8 -4.88 -7.13 -2.30
N TYR A 9 -4.57 -5.97 -2.86
CA TYR A 9 -3.22 -5.54 -3.17
C TYR A 9 -2.84 -4.40 -2.25
N PHE A 10 -1.61 -4.42 -1.76
CA PHE A 10 -1.11 -3.36 -0.91
C PHE A 10 0.36 -3.08 -1.17
N LEU A 11 0.81 -1.92 -0.69
CA LEU A 11 2.19 -1.49 -0.77
C LEU A 11 2.91 -1.83 0.54
N GLU A 12 3.79 -2.82 0.52
CA GLU A 12 4.54 -3.27 1.72
C GLU A 12 5.49 -2.17 2.23
N SER A 13 6.09 -1.41 1.32
CA SER A 13 7.09 -0.38 1.64
C SER A 13 7.11 0.72 0.58
N SER A 14 5.92 1.08 0.07
CA SER A 14 5.70 2.11 -0.96
C SER A 14 6.38 1.88 -2.32
N HIS A 15 7.13 0.78 -2.50
CA HIS A 15 7.85 0.46 -3.74
C HIS A 15 7.51 -0.93 -4.31
N ARG A 16 6.74 -1.74 -3.57
CA ARG A 16 6.41 -3.11 -3.95
C ARG A 16 4.94 -3.36 -3.75
N VAL A 17 4.21 -3.66 -4.83
CA VAL A 17 2.85 -4.19 -4.74
C VAL A 17 2.95 -5.66 -4.37
N VAL A 18 2.20 -6.06 -3.35
CA VAL A 18 2.09 -7.44 -2.91
C VAL A 18 0.62 -7.82 -2.83
N GLU A 19 0.30 -9.01 -3.32
CA GLU A 19 -1.02 -9.61 -3.14
C GLU A 19 -1.16 -10.20 -1.72
N GLY A 20 -2.34 -10.06 -1.14
CA GLY A 20 -2.63 -10.65 0.16
C GLY A 20 -4.12 -10.89 0.35
N THR A 21 -4.43 -11.78 1.29
CA THR A 21 -5.81 -12.12 1.64
C THR A 21 -6.18 -11.47 2.96
N ILE A 22 -7.37 -10.88 3.03
CA ILE A 22 -7.85 -10.23 4.24
C ILE A 22 -8.36 -11.29 5.21
N ARG A 23 -7.74 -11.37 6.39
CA ARG A 23 -8.14 -12.30 7.45
C ARG A 23 -9.20 -11.69 8.36
N SER A 24 -9.07 -10.41 8.67
CA SER A 24 -9.97 -9.71 9.60
C SER A 24 -10.00 -8.22 9.30
N CYS A 25 -11.17 -7.60 9.49
CA CYS A 25 -11.39 -6.16 9.40
C CYS A 25 -11.95 -5.66 10.73
N ALA A 26 -11.27 -4.70 11.36
CA ALA A 26 -11.68 -4.12 12.63
C ALA A 26 -11.50 -2.59 12.58
N GLY A 27 -12.62 -1.86 12.63
CA GLY A 27 -12.65 -0.39 12.81
C GLY A 27 -11.75 0.39 11.84
N GLY A 28 -11.73 0.02 10.55
CA GLY A 28 -10.90 0.67 9.52
C GLY A 28 -9.49 0.10 9.34
N ASN A 29 -9.09 -0.86 10.18
CA ASN A 29 -7.86 -1.63 10.00
C ASN A 29 -8.18 -3.02 9.43
N TYR A 30 -7.30 -3.52 8.59
CA TYR A 30 -7.39 -4.85 8.01
C TYR A 30 -6.10 -5.62 8.31
N ILE A 31 -6.27 -6.89 8.65
CA ILE A 31 -5.16 -7.83 8.80
C ILE A 31 -5.04 -8.57 7.48
N VAL A 32 -3.97 -8.29 6.75
CA VAL A 32 -3.68 -8.91 5.47
C VAL A 32 -2.62 -9.98 5.69
N LYS A 33 -2.90 -11.20 5.24
CA LYS A 33 -1.94 -12.29 5.19
C LYS A 33 -1.36 -12.37 3.78
N TYR A 34 -0.04 -12.38 3.67
CA TYR A 34 0.65 -12.43 2.39
C TYR A 34 1.89 -13.31 2.50
N GLY A 35 2.27 -13.96 1.40
CA GLY A 35 3.40 -14.89 1.35
C GLY A 35 3.32 -16.05 2.36
N GLN A 36 4.47 -16.65 2.66
CA GLN A 36 4.60 -17.78 3.58
C GLN A 36 4.50 -17.34 5.05
N GLY A 37 3.28 -17.09 5.53
CA GLY A 37 3.00 -16.89 6.95
C GLY A 37 3.21 -15.46 7.47
N LYS A 38 3.50 -14.49 6.60
CA LYS A 38 3.59 -13.08 7.00
C LYS A 38 2.18 -12.47 7.09
N GLY A 39 2.01 -11.59 8.07
CA GLY A 39 0.77 -10.86 8.27
C GLY A 39 1.10 -9.41 8.62
N ILE A 40 0.41 -8.48 7.98
CA ILE A 40 0.55 -7.04 8.24
C ILE A 40 -0.81 -6.45 8.58
N ARG A 41 -0.80 -5.45 9.46
CA ARG A 41 -1.97 -4.65 9.77
C ARG A 41 -1.88 -3.35 8.99
N LEU A 42 -2.87 -3.09 8.14
CA LEU A 42 -2.93 -1.90 7.29
C LEU A 42 -4.26 -1.18 7.44
N SER A 43 -4.24 0.14 7.25
CA SER A 43 -5.44 0.95 7.11
C SER A 43 -6.12 0.66 5.76
N GLY A 44 -7.44 0.77 5.72
CA GLY A 44 -8.23 0.72 4.49
C GLY A 44 -7.74 1.66 3.39
N SER A 45 -7.10 2.78 3.74
CA SER A 45 -6.57 3.76 2.78
C SER A 45 -5.39 3.24 1.95
N ARG A 46 -4.73 2.16 2.39
CA ARG A 46 -3.55 1.57 1.72
C ARG A 46 -3.86 0.22 1.05
N LEU A 47 -5.14 -0.16 1.00
CA LEU A 47 -5.60 -1.40 0.40
C LEU A 47 -6.32 -1.11 -0.90
N TYR A 48 -5.87 -1.76 -1.96
CA TYR A 48 -6.37 -1.60 -3.31
C TYR A 48 -6.99 -2.90 -3.78
N LYS A 49 -8.06 -2.80 -4.57
CA LYS A 49 -8.72 -3.98 -5.16
C LYS A 49 -7.95 -4.51 -6.36
N THR A 50 -7.27 -3.62 -7.08
CA THR A 50 -6.58 -3.94 -8.32
C THR A 50 -5.09 -3.63 -8.19
N LEU A 51 -4.30 -4.29 -9.03
CA LEU A 51 -2.87 -4.01 -9.19
C LEU A 51 -2.66 -2.59 -9.74
N GLU A 52 -3.46 -2.18 -10.72
CA GLU A 52 -3.42 -0.85 -11.33
C GLU A 52 -3.61 0.28 -10.32
N ASP A 53 -4.61 0.16 -9.42
CA ASP A 53 -4.82 1.15 -8.36
C ASP A 53 -3.63 1.21 -7.39
N ALA A 54 -3.02 0.05 -7.09
CA ALA A 54 -1.87 -0.03 -6.21
C ALA A 54 -0.61 0.57 -6.83
N GLU A 55 -0.41 0.39 -8.15
CA GLU A 55 0.67 1.02 -8.91
C GLU A 55 0.46 2.51 -9.07
N ALA A 56 -0.77 2.96 -9.33
CA ALA A 56 -1.11 4.38 -9.39
C ALA A 56 -0.88 5.10 -8.05
N ALA A 57 -1.09 4.38 -6.94
CA ALA A 57 -0.84 4.85 -5.60
C ALA A 57 0.62 4.72 -5.14
N MET A 58 1.49 4.03 -5.90
CA MET A 58 2.92 4.18 -5.65
C MET A 58 3.25 5.66 -5.77
N PRO A 59 4.01 6.23 -4.82
CA PRO A 59 4.58 7.54 -5.02
C PRO A 59 5.48 7.41 -6.25
N ARG A 60 4.93 7.76 -7.42
CA ARG A 60 5.71 8.17 -8.59
C ARG A 60 6.71 9.12 -7.98
N LYS A 61 8.00 8.80 -8.08
CA LYS A 61 9.07 9.66 -7.59
C LYS A 61 8.84 11.00 -8.28
N THR A 62 8.05 11.89 -7.68
CA THR A 62 8.13 13.32 -7.89
C THR A 62 9.58 13.52 -7.58
N GLU A 63 10.36 13.73 -8.64
CA GLU A 63 11.76 14.00 -8.58
C GLU A 63 11.90 14.99 -7.44
N ALA A 64 12.50 14.55 -6.34
CA ALA A 64 12.73 15.44 -5.21
C ALA A 64 13.52 16.57 -5.85
N ARG A 65 12.88 17.73 -6.03
CA ARG A 65 13.46 18.85 -6.76
C ARG A 65 14.85 19.01 -6.16
N ARG A 66 15.88 18.74 -6.98
CA ARG A 66 17.26 18.85 -6.53
C ARG A 66 17.40 20.31 -6.13
N ARG A 67 17.37 20.59 -4.83
CA ARG A 67 17.52 21.95 -4.31
C ARG A 67 18.87 22.42 -4.80
N THR A 68 18.85 23.39 -5.69
CA THR A 68 20.08 24.01 -6.17
C THR A 68 20.49 25.04 -5.13
N PRO A 69 21.80 25.34 -4.98
CA PRO A 69 22.27 26.40 -4.09
C PRO A 69 21.63 27.77 -4.35
N TYR A 70 21.02 27.96 -5.52
CA TYR A 70 20.32 29.19 -5.92
C TYR A 70 18.87 29.28 -5.40
N ASP A 71 18.30 28.22 -4.81
CA ASP A 71 16.96 28.26 -4.21
C ASP A 71 16.91 29.00 -2.86
N TYR A 72 18.06 29.49 -2.37
CA TYR A 72 18.22 30.17 -1.07
C TYR A 72 18.71 31.63 -1.18
N MET A 73 18.72 32.21 -2.39
CA MET A 73 19.03 33.64 -2.63
C MET A 73 17.75 34.43 -2.87
#